data_AF-A0A524IX53-F1
#
_entry.id   AF-A0A524IX53-F1
#
_cell.length_a   1.000
_cell.length_b   1.000
_cell.length_c   1.000
_cell.angle_alpha   90.00
_cell.angle_beta   90.00
_cell.angle_gamma   90.00
#
_symmetry.space_group_name_H-M   'P 1'
#
loop_
_entity.id
_entity.type
_entity.pdbx_description
1 polymer ?
#
loop_
_entity_poly.entity_id
_entity_poly.type
_entity_poly.pdbx_seq_one_letter_code
_entity_poly.pdbx_strand_id
1 'polypeptide(L)'
;MELTKELEDAIVAPGPQGFHPPSAAELGVLTPDEGYGLKFGHVVAEELAMEAMARTMLTRKNATIFPGPLVLWNWNAHAADKARAVLELAAQLPEVLVIPMPDYRPKYPKVEPEEVINPNHPNLTIWGNKIEACIFIGVHCHYANLTLKMIRAGTNCWTSAICAEQGHEDAMFTVRDSDAAKIRRIVAVFKRVREEMGIKLPENGENVRFTGLQSRVHDGKTHTNPLDFGLSVDPASGNAAAFGHKAEHMQKEA
;
A
#
# COMPACT_ATOMS: atom_id res chain seq x y z
N MET A 1 -15.14 -15.60 15.84
CA MET A 1 -15.93 -16.73 15.32
C MET A 1 -16.15 -16.60 13.83
N GLU A 2 -16.53 -15.41 13.33
CA GLU A 2 -16.74 -15.16 11.88
C GLU A 2 -15.45 -15.14 11.05
N LEU A 3 -14.40 -14.42 11.50
CA LEU A 3 -13.10 -14.38 10.80
C LEU A 3 -12.41 -15.77 10.71
N THR A 4 -12.65 -16.63 11.71
CA THR A 4 -12.08 -17.98 11.75
C THR A 4 -12.66 -18.85 10.64
N LYS A 5 -13.98 -18.76 10.43
CA LYS A 5 -14.67 -19.46 9.35
C LYS A 5 -14.28 -18.92 7.96
N GLU A 6 -14.15 -17.60 7.81
CA GLU A 6 -13.70 -17.01 6.54
C GLU A 6 -12.28 -17.45 6.15
N LEU A 7 -11.41 -17.69 7.14
CA LEU A 7 -10.06 -18.20 6.91
C LEU A 7 -10.02 -19.71 6.65
N GLU A 8 -10.97 -20.48 7.18
CA GLU A 8 -11.11 -21.91 6.87
C GLU A 8 -11.47 -22.13 5.39
N ASP A 9 -12.30 -21.26 4.83
CA ASP A 9 -12.74 -21.30 3.43
C ASP A 9 -11.84 -20.48 2.47
N ALA A 10 -10.75 -19.87 2.97
CA ALA A 10 -9.91 -18.98 2.19
C ALA A 10 -9.06 -19.73 1.13
N ILE A 11 -9.11 -19.28 -0.13
CA ILE A 11 -8.20 -19.75 -1.19
C ILE A 11 -6.87 -19.00 -1.08
N VAL A 12 -6.95 -17.69 -0.82
CA VAL A 12 -5.79 -16.81 -0.60
C VAL A 12 -5.76 -16.41 0.87
N ALA A 13 -5.08 -17.22 1.68
CA ALA A 13 -4.93 -16.99 3.12
C ALA A 13 -3.59 -16.29 3.47
N PRO A 14 -3.50 -15.67 4.66
CA PRO A 14 -2.22 -15.25 5.23
C PRO A 14 -1.22 -16.40 5.32
N GLY A 15 0.04 -16.08 5.03
CA GLY A 15 1.14 -17.04 5.13
C GLY A 15 1.73 -17.12 6.55
N PRO A 16 2.98 -17.62 6.69
CA PRO A 16 3.84 -18.07 5.60
C PRO A 16 3.34 -19.39 4.98
N GLN A 17 3.32 -19.46 3.64
CA GLN A 17 2.93 -20.68 2.90
C GLN A 17 4.13 -21.52 2.43
N GLY A 18 5.36 -21.12 2.79
CA GLY A 18 6.59 -21.81 2.41
C GLY A 18 7.28 -21.18 1.21
N PHE A 19 8.34 -21.84 0.71
CA PHE A 19 9.25 -21.25 -0.27
C PHE A 19 8.64 -21.00 -1.66
N HIS A 20 7.68 -21.83 -2.07
CA HIS A 20 7.08 -21.76 -3.40
C HIS A 20 5.56 -22.02 -3.34
N PRO A 21 4.77 -21.09 -2.76
CA PRO A 21 3.33 -21.23 -2.78
C PRO A 21 2.83 -21.21 -4.24
N PRO A 22 1.80 -22.01 -4.58
CA PRO A 22 1.12 -21.85 -5.85
C PRO A 22 0.63 -20.41 -5.97
N SER A 23 0.63 -19.86 -7.19
CA SER A 23 -0.06 -18.60 -7.46
C SER A 23 -1.55 -18.74 -7.20
N ALA A 24 -2.23 -17.65 -6.85
CA ALA A 24 -3.68 -17.71 -6.68
C ALA A 24 -4.39 -18.13 -7.98
N ALA A 25 -3.84 -17.76 -9.14
CA ALA A 25 -4.30 -18.21 -10.45
C ALA A 25 -4.23 -19.75 -10.64
N GLU A 26 -3.17 -20.41 -10.18
CA GLU A 26 -3.07 -21.88 -10.19
C GLU A 26 -4.10 -22.56 -9.27
N LEU A 27 -4.61 -21.82 -8.28
CA LEU A 27 -5.69 -22.25 -7.40
C LEU A 27 -7.09 -21.89 -7.94
N GLY A 28 -7.17 -21.34 -9.16
CA GLY A 28 -8.43 -20.97 -9.82
C GLY A 28 -8.96 -19.58 -9.48
N VAL A 29 -8.18 -18.75 -8.77
CA VAL A 29 -8.56 -17.35 -8.50
C VAL A 29 -8.25 -16.50 -9.72
N LEU A 30 -9.28 -15.85 -10.25
CA LEU A 30 -9.15 -14.89 -11.33
C LEU A 30 -9.28 -13.47 -10.79
N THR A 31 -8.82 -12.49 -11.58
CA THR A 31 -9.09 -11.08 -11.33
C THR A 31 -10.62 -10.83 -11.35
N PRO A 32 -11.13 -9.93 -10.50
CA PRO A 32 -12.57 -9.69 -10.43
C PRO A 32 -13.07 -8.93 -11.66
N ASP A 33 -14.36 -9.09 -11.99
CA ASP A 33 -15.03 -8.25 -12.98
C ASP A 33 -15.32 -6.84 -12.44
N GLU A 34 -15.66 -5.90 -13.33
CA GLU A 34 -16.05 -4.55 -12.94
C GLU A 34 -17.23 -4.55 -11.95
N GLY A 35 -17.13 -3.75 -10.88
CA GLY A 35 -18.13 -3.71 -9.81
C GLY A 35 -17.95 -4.78 -8.72
N TYR A 36 -16.97 -5.67 -8.87
CA TYR A 36 -16.61 -6.68 -7.88
C TYR A 36 -15.17 -6.47 -7.38
N GLY A 37 -14.88 -7.07 -6.24
CA GLY A 37 -13.55 -7.20 -5.66
C GLY A 37 -13.26 -8.64 -5.26
N LEU A 38 -12.06 -8.88 -4.71
CA LEU A 38 -11.74 -10.17 -4.09
C LEU A 38 -11.67 -10.03 -2.57
N LYS A 39 -12.12 -11.08 -1.88
CA LYS A 39 -11.93 -11.32 -0.45
C LYS A 39 -11.46 -12.77 -0.25
N PHE A 40 -10.22 -12.94 0.18
CA PHE A 40 -9.52 -14.23 0.35
C PHE A 40 -9.60 -15.17 -0.88
N GLY A 41 -9.55 -14.59 -2.08
CA GLY A 41 -9.67 -15.32 -3.35
C GLY A 41 -11.11 -15.56 -3.84
N HIS A 42 -12.12 -15.12 -3.09
CA HIS A 42 -13.52 -15.18 -3.51
C HIS A 42 -13.98 -13.85 -4.12
N VAL A 43 -14.72 -13.92 -5.22
CA VAL A 43 -15.35 -12.74 -5.83
C VAL A 43 -16.50 -12.27 -4.94
N VAL A 44 -16.46 -11.00 -4.54
CA VAL A 44 -17.46 -10.34 -3.70
C VAL A 44 -17.82 -8.99 -4.29
N ALA A 45 -18.94 -8.39 -3.85
CA ALA A 45 -19.24 -7.01 -4.20
C ALA A 45 -18.07 -6.08 -3.80
N GLU A 46 -17.74 -5.10 -4.65
CA GLU A 46 -16.58 -4.22 -4.46
C GLU A 46 -16.57 -3.58 -3.05
N GLU A 47 -17.73 -3.12 -2.58
CA GLU A 47 -17.91 -2.53 -1.24
C GLU A 47 -17.51 -3.49 -0.10
N LEU A 48 -17.82 -4.79 -0.20
CA LEU A 48 -17.45 -5.78 0.81
C LEU A 48 -15.93 -6.00 0.85
N ALA A 49 -15.26 -5.94 -0.31
CA ALA A 49 -13.81 -5.98 -0.36
C ALA A 49 -13.20 -4.72 0.28
N MET A 50 -13.78 -3.54 0.03
CA MET A 50 -13.36 -2.28 0.67
C MET A 50 -13.55 -2.31 2.20
N GLU A 51 -14.68 -2.81 2.69
CA GLU A 51 -14.93 -2.95 4.12
C GLU A 51 -13.98 -3.93 4.80
N ALA A 52 -13.73 -5.09 4.18
CA ALA A 52 -12.78 -6.07 4.68
C ALA A 52 -11.37 -5.47 4.77
N MET A 53 -10.95 -4.76 3.72
CA MET A 53 -9.70 -4.02 3.67
C MET A 53 -9.60 -2.99 4.81
N ALA A 54 -10.65 -2.18 5.01
CA ALA A 54 -10.72 -1.19 6.08
C ALA A 54 -10.60 -1.82 7.46
N ARG A 55 -11.41 -2.85 7.74
CA ARG A 55 -11.40 -3.56 9.04
C ARG A 55 -10.03 -4.17 9.33
N THR A 56 -9.37 -4.76 8.32
CA THR A 56 -8.02 -5.29 8.48
C THR A 56 -7.02 -4.18 8.83
N MET A 57 -6.99 -3.09 8.07
CA MET A 57 -6.04 -2.00 8.31
C MET A 57 -6.28 -1.28 9.63
N LEU A 58 -7.52 -1.21 10.11
CA LEU A 58 -7.88 -0.57 11.38
C LEU A 58 -7.61 -1.44 12.62
N THR A 59 -7.46 -2.75 12.47
CA THR A 59 -7.33 -3.70 13.61
C THR A 59 -5.94 -4.31 13.74
N ARG A 60 -5.15 -4.34 12.67
CA ARG A 60 -3.83 -4.99 12.64
C ARG A 60 -2.72 -4.01 13.00
N LYS A 61 -1.67 -4.53 13.64
CA LYS A 61 -0.55 -3.69 14.08
C LYS A 61 0.32 -3.28 12.89
N ASN A 62 0.90 -2.08 13.00
CA ASN A 62 1.83 -1.54 12.01
C ASN A 62 1.23 -1.59 10.60
N ALA A 63 -0.05 -1.24 10.47
CA ALA A 63 -0.72 -1.17 9.18
C ALA A 63 0.06 -0.20 8.27
N THR A 64 0.37 -0.63 7.05
CA THR A 64 1.28 0.11 6.16
C THR A 64 0.67 0.33 4.78
N ILE A 65 0.76 1.56 4.26
CA ILE A 65 0.47 1.86 2.86
C ILE A 65 1.80 1.84 2.09
N PHE A 66 1.83 1.07 1.01
CA PHE A 66 2.94 1.00 0.06
C PHE A 66 2.57 1.71 -1.25
N PRO A 67 2.73 3.06 -1.33
CA PRO A 67 2.52 3.78 -2.58
C PRO A 67 3.60 3.43 -3.60
N GLY A 68 3.18 3.11 -4.82
CA GLY A 68 4.06 2.80 -5.93
C GLY A 68 4.34 3.99 -6.87
N PRO A 69 5.16 3.79 -7.90
CA PRO A 69 5.61 4.84 -8.82
C PRO A 69 4.48 5.59 -9.53
N LEU A 70 3.31 4.98 -9.71
CA LEU A 70 2.16 5.61 -10.39
C LEU A 70 1.48 6.71 -9.56
N VAL A 71 1.83 6.83 -8.26
CA VAL A 71 1.31 7.86 -7.35
C VAL A 71 2.41 8.62 -6.59
N LEU A 72 3.67 8.22 -6.70
CA LEU A 72 4.79 8.89 -6.03
C LEU A 72 5.33 10.11 -6.80
N TRP A 73 5.34 10.03 -8.14
CA TRP A 73 5.97 11.06 -8.96
C TRP A 73 4.91 12.05 -9.46
N ASN A 74 5.10 13.34 -9.19
CA ASN A 74 4.22 14.42 -9.65
C ASN A 74 4.47 14.78 -11.13
N TRP A 75 4.35 13.81 -12.04
CA TRP A 75 4.64 14.01 -13.47
C TRP A 75 3.44 14.52 -14.27
N ASN A 76 2.22 14.43 -13.72
CA ASN A 76 1.02 15.04 -14.28
C ASN A 76 -0.07 15.25 -13.20
N ALA A 77 -1.10 16.02 -13.54
CA ALA A 77 -2.20 16.35 -12.64
C ALA A 77 -3.02 15.12 -12.16
N HIS A 78 -3.13 14.09 -12.99
CA HIS A 78 -3.83 12.85 -12.63
C HIS A 78 -3.05 12.03 -11.59
N ALA A 79 -1.72 11.97 -11.69
CA ALA A 79 -0.85 11.35 -10.70
C ALA A 79 -0.88 12.15 -9.38
N ALA A 80 -0.85 13.48 -9.45
CA ALA A 80 -1.01 14.35 -8.28
C ALA A 80 -2.36 14.14 -7.58
N ASP A 81 -3.45 13.99 -8.34
CA ASP A 81 -4.77 13.78 -7.74
C ASP A 81 -4.90 12.41 -7.07
N LYS A 82 -4.33 11.36 -7.68
CA LYS A 82 -4.25 10.05 -7.05
C LYS A 82 -3.39 10.08 -5.79
N ALA A 83 -2.27 10.80 -5.80
CA ALA A 83 -1.41 10.97 -4.62
C ALA A 83 -2.16 11.63 -3.46
N ARG A 84 -2.95 12.69 -3.74
CA ARG A 84 -3.83 13.32 -2.72
C ARG A 84 -4.84 12.32 -2.18
N ALA A 85 -5.50 11.56 -3.04
CA ALA A 85 -6.47 10.55 -2.60
C ALA A 85 -5.82 9.45 -1.72
N VAL A 86 -4.56 9.09 -1.97
CA VAL A 86 -3.78 8.19 -1.11
C VAL A 86 -3.50 8.81 0.27
N LEU A 87 -3.17 10.11 0.32
CA LEU A 87 -2.97 10.83 1.58
C LEU A 87 -4.29 10.99 2.35
N GLU A 88 -5.40 11.21 1.66
CA GLU A 88 -6.76 11.20 2.23
C GLU A 88 -7.11 9.83 2.85
N LEU A 89 -6.65 8.72 2.24
CA LEU A 89 -6.77 7.37 2.79
C LEU A 89 -5.90 7.18 4.02
N ALA A 90 -4.63 7.61 3.96
CA ALA A 90 -3.74 7.58 5.11
C ALA A 90 -4.34 8.35 6.30
N ALA A 91 -4.99 9.49 6.04
CA ALA A 91 -5.69 10.30 7.05
C ALA A 91 -6.87 9.58 7.73
N GLN A 92 -7.30 8.40 7.28
CA GLN A 92 -8.36 7.63 7.95
C GLN A 92 -7.83 6.53 8.88
N LEU A 93 -6.51 6.28 8.92
CA LEU A 93 -5.92 5.15 9.65
C LEU A 93 -5.04 5.62 10.81
N PRO A 94 -5.27 5.18 12.06
CA PRO A 94 -4.39 5.54 13.18
C PRO A 94 -3.02 4.86 13.04
N GLU A 95 -1.95 5.55 13.44
CA GLU A 95 -0.58 5.01 13.54
C GLU A 95 -0.06 4.35 12.25
N VAL A 96 -0.61 4.74 11.09
CA VAL A 96 -0.32 4.09 9.81
C VAL A 96 1.10 4.46 9.35
N LEU A 97 1.84 3.48 8.86
CA LEU A 97 3.11 3.71 8.19
C LEU A 97 2.87 4.00 6.71
N VAL A 98 3.68 4.87 6.13
CA VAL A 98 3.77 5.04 4.67
C VAL A 98 5.21 4.78 4.26
N ILE A 99 5.42 3.66 3.57
CA ILE A 99 6.74 3.23 3.08
C ILE A 99 6.64 3.09 1.56
N PRO A 100 7.35 3.88 0.75
CA PRO A 100 7.19 3.84 -0.69
C PRO A 100 7.79 2.58 -1.35
N MET A 101 7.26 2.25 -2.53
CA MET A 101 7.89 1.39 -3.54
C MET A 101 8.33 2.27 -4.72
N PRO A 102 9.44 3.02 -4.61
CA PRO A 102 9.79 4.07 -5.58
C PRO A 102 10.27 3.54 -6.93
N ASP A 103 10.91 2.36 -6.95
CA ASP A 103 11.32 1.67 -8.15
C ASP A 103 11.33 0.14 -7.95
N TYR A 104 11.44 -0.59 -9.05
CA TYR A 104 11.35 -2.05 -9.06
C TYR A 104 12.67 -2.77 -9.28
N ARG A 105 13.78 -2.03 -9.35
CA ARG A 105 15.08 -2.63 -9.62
C ARG A 105 15.54 -3.41 -8.39
N PRO A 106 16.21 -4.56 -8.56
CA PRO A 106 16.84 -5.24 -7.44
C PRO A 106 17.77 -4.29 -6.69
N LYS A 107 17.57 -4.13 -5.39
CA LYS A 107 18.41 -3.29 -4.51
C LYS A 107 19.36 -4.19 -3.72
N TYR A 108 20.31 -4.80 -4.40
CA TYR A 108 21.36 -5.59 -3.75
C TYR A 108 22.69 -4.84 -3.74
N PRO A 109 23.48 -4.91 -2.64
CA PRO A 109 23.26 -5.69 -1.42
C PRO A 109 22.53 -4.95 -0.28
N LYS A 110 22.10 -3.70 -0.49
CA LYS A 110 21.58 -2.82 0.57
C LYS A 110 20.10 -2.48 0.31
N VAL A 111 19.19 -3.25 0.89
CA VAL A 111 17.80 -2.82 1.09
C VAL A 111 17.74 -2.21 2.49
N GLU A 112 17.22 -0.98 2.61
CA GLU A 112 16.89 -0.38 3.90
C GLU A 112 15.40 -0.59 4.18
N PRO A 113 15.02 -1.56 5.05
CA PRO A 113 13.63 -1.93 5.26
C PRO A 113 12.77 -0.81 5.84
N GLU A 114 13.35 0.16 6.54
CA GLU A 114 12.62 1.30 7.11
C GLU A 114 12.36 2.44 6.09
N GLU A 115 12.99 2.39 4.92
CA GLU A 115 12.89 3.44 3.90
C GLU A 115 11.99 3.04 2.73
N VAL A 116 12.14 1.82 2.22
CA VAL A 116 11.50 1.37 0.99
C VAL A 116 11.08 -0.10 1.08
N ILE A 117 10.02 -0.45 0.32
CA ILE A 117 9.74 -1.85 -0.01
C ILE A 117 10.28 -2.18 -1.40
N ASN A 118 10.98 -3.31 -1.52
CA ASN A 118 11.46 -3.83 -2.79
C ASN A 118 10.63 -5.05 -3.22
N PRO A 119 10.16 -5.13 -4.48
CA PRO A 119 9.30 -6.23 -4.93
C PRO A 119 9.97 -7.61 -4.89
N ASN A 120 11.32 -7.67 -4.91
CA ASN A 120 12.06 -8.93 -4.95
C ASN A 120 12.28 -9.50 -3.54
N HIS A 121 12.36 -8.64 -2.52
CA HIS A 121 12.53 -9.04 -1.11
C HIS A 121 11.61 -8.25 -0.18
N PRO A 122 10.29 -8.24 -0.45
CA PRO A 122 9.36 -7.41 0.33
C PRO A 122 9.21 -7.90 1.77
N ASN A 123 9.47 -9.19 1.99
CA ASN A 123 9.51 -9.83 3.29
C ASN A 123 10.48 -9.13 4.26
N LEU A 124 11.59 -8.55 3.77
CA LEU A 124 12.52 -7.81 4.63
C LEU A 124 11.88 -6.57 5.25
N THR A 125 11.15 -5.78 4.45
CA THR A 125 10.38 -4.62 4.90
C THR A 125 9.25 -5.02 5.83
N ILE A 126 8.52 -6.09 5.50
CA ILE A 126 7.45 -6.61 6.35
C ILE A 126 7.98 -7.05 7.72
N TRP A 127 9.06 -7.84 7.76
CA TRP A 127 9.65 -8.33 9.02
C TRP A 127 10.32 -7.22 9.82
N GLY A 128 11.11 -6.37 9.17
CA GLY A 128 11.85 -5.28 9.83
C GLY A 128 10.92 -4.31 10.57
N ASN A 129 9.77 -4.00 9.97
CA ASN A 129 8.77 -3.09 10.54
C ASN A 129 7.61 -3.81 11.27
N LYS A 130 7.64 -5.16 11.34
CA LYS A 130 6.61 -6.01 11.97
C LYS A 130 5.20 -5.70 11.45
N ILE A 131 5.05 -5.59 10.13
CA ILE A 131 3.82 -5.18 9.45
C ILE A 131 2.85 -6.37 9.44
N GLU A 132 1.66 -6.19 10.02
CA GLU A 132 0.63 -7.24 10.04
C GLU A 132 -0.44 -7.04 8.96
N ALA A 133 -0.55 -5.85 8.39
CA ALA A 133 -1.45 -5.54 7.27
C ALA A 133 -0.88 -4.46 6.36
N CYS A 134 -1.13 -4.57 5.06
CA CYS A 134 -0.71 -3.55 4.12
C CYS A 134 -1.65 -3.35 2.92
N ILE A 135 -1.53 -2.18 2.30
CA ILE A 135 -2.16 -1.84 1.02
C ILE A 135 -1.07 -1.49 0.01
N PHE A 136 -1.09 -2.13 -1.16
CA PHE A 136 -0.38 -1.67 -2.35
C PHE A 136 -1.29 -0.79 -3.19
N ILE A 137 -0.79 0.41 -3.55
CA ILE A 137 -1.56 1.38 -4.35
C ILE A 137 -0.63 2.10 -5.33
N GLY A 138 -1.03 2.18 -6.61
CA GLY A 138 -0.19 2.79 -7.64
C GLY A 138 1.06 1.96 -8.02
N VAL A 139 0.98 0.64 -7.89
CA VAL A 139 2.04 -0.30 -8.30
C VAL A 139 1.62 -0.98 -9.61
N HIS A 140 2.56 -1.16 -10.55
CA HIS A 140 2.29 -1.89 -11.80
C HIS A 140 1.99 -3.35 -11.52
N CYS A 141 1.05 -3.92 -12.27
CA CYS A 141 0.38 -5.15 -11.86
C CYS A 141 1.33 -6.36 -11.69
N HIS A 142 2.28 -6.53 -12.61
CA HIS A 142 3.26 -7.61 -12.55
C HIS A 142 4.18 -7.51 -11.32
N TYR A 143 4.57 -6.30 -10.91
CA TYR A 143 5.38 -6.10 -9.70
C TYR A 143 4.55 -6.24 -8.42
N ALA A 144 3.28 -5.84 -8.44
CA ALA A 144 2.37 -6.09 -7.33
C ALA A 144 2.20 -7.60 -7.10
N ASN A 145 1.87 -8.39 -8.13
CA ASN A 145 1.69 -9.85 -7.99
C ASN A 145 2.98 -10.54 -7.53
N LEU A 146 4.15 -10.17 -8.08
CA LEU A 146 5.44 -10.67 -7.59
C LEU A 146 5.62 -10.39 -6.09
N THR A 147 5.38 -9.14 -5.68
CA THR A 147 5.50 -8.70 -4.29
C THR A 147 4.55 -9.48 -3.37
N LEU A 148 3.28 -9.57 -3.75
CA LEU A 148 2.22 -10.23 -3.00
C LEU A 148 2.52 -11.71 -2.80
N LYS A 149 2.99 -12.40 -3.85
CA LYS A 149 3.40 -13.80 -3.78
C LYS A 149 4.56 -14.01 -2.81
N MET A 150 5.57 -13.14 -2.85
CA MET A 150 6.71 -13.20 -1.92
C MET A 150 6.30 -12.91 -0.47
N ILE A 151 5.37 -11.99 -0.24
CA ILE A 151 4.81 -11.72 1.10
C ILE A 151 4.04 -12.93 1.62
N ARG A 152 3.20 -13.56 0.78
CA ARG A 152 2.45 -14.77 1.15
C ARG A 152 3.35 -15.98 1.41
N ALA A 153 4.44 -16.11 0.66
CA ALA A 153 5.45 -17.14 0.86
C ALA A 153 6.14 -17.01 2.23
N GLY A 154 6.63 -15.80 2.54
CA GLY A 154 7.53 -15.59 3.68
C GLY A 154 6.89 -15.01 4.95
N THR A 155 5.66 -14.50 4.90
CA THR A 155 5.11 -13.70 6.01
C THR A 155 3.65 -14.01 6.27
N ASN A 156 3.15 -13.57 7.42
CA ASN A 156 1.73 -13.61 7.80
C ASN A 156 1.02 -12.26 7.62
N CYS A 157 1.63 -11.32 6.87
CA CYS A 157 1.04 -10.01 6.61
C CYS A 157 -0.20 -10.13 5.75
N TRP A 158 -1.26 -9.43 6.15
CA TRP A 158 -2.49 -9.34 5.38
C TRP A 158 -2.30 -8.35 4.24
N THR A 159 -2.55 -8.79 3.01
CA THR A 159 -2.24 -7.99 1.83
C THR A 159 -3.50 -7.51 1.13
N SER A 160 -3.50 -6.23 0.82
CA SER A 160 -4.56 -5.58 0.06
C SER A 160 -3.96 -4.89 -1.15
N ALA A 161 -4.72 -4.78 -2.24
CA ALA A 161 -4.27 -4.06 -3.42
C ALA A 161 -5.39 -3.22 -4.03
N ILE A 162 -5.13 -1.93 -4.16
CA ILE A 162 -5.97 -0.95 -4.87
C ILE A 162 -5.33 -0.73 -6.23
N CYS A 163 -5.79 -1.51 -7.21
CA CYS A 163 -5.22 -1.58 -8.55
C CYS A 163 -5.86 -0.56 -9.49
N ALA A 164 -5.06 0.08 -10.33
CA ALA A 164 -5.54 0.99 -11.36
C ALA A 164 -6.16 0.25 -12.58
N GLU A 165 -5.90 -1.05 -12.72
CA GLU A 165 -6.34 -1.87 -13.86
C GLU A 165 -7.14 -3.08 -13.38
N GLN A 166 -6.63 -4.31 -13.51
CA GLN A 166 -7.44 -5.54 -13.43
C GLN A 166 -7.68 -6.07 -12.00
N GLY A 167 -6.95 -5.58 -10.99
CA GLY A 167 -6.90 -6.19 -9.66
C GLY A 167 -5.76 -7.19 -9.52
N HIS A 168 -5.63 -7.76 -8.31
CA HIS A 168 -4.54 -8.67 -7.94
C HIS A 168 -5.10 -9.91 -7.24
N GLU A 169 -5.03 -11.04 -7.94
CA GLU A 169 -5.47 -12.35 -7.47
C GLU A 169 -4.65 -12.85 -6.27
N ASP A 170 -3.38 -12.46 -6.16
CA ASP A 170 -2.53 -12.85 -5.03
C ASP A 170 -2.73 -12.00 -3.76
N ALA A 171 -3.53 -10.92 -3.83
CA ALA A 171 -3.92 -10.14 -2.65
C ALA A 171 -5.12 -10.79 -1.95
N MET A 172 -5.16 -10.69 -0.61
CA MET A 172 -6.33 -11.14 0.14
C MET A 172 -7.54 -10.24 -0.10
N PHE A 173 -7.30 -8.94 -0.31
CA PHE A 173 -8.34 -8.00 -0.71
C PHE A 173 -7.90 -7.25 -1.97
N THR A 174 -8.74 -7.22 -3.00
CA THR A 174 -8.44 -6.42 -4.19
C THR A 174 -9.64 -5.63 -4.67
N VAL A 175 -9.35 -4.41 -5.14
CA VAL A 175 -10.26 -3.55 -5.88
C VAL A 175 -9.55 -3.14 -7.17
N ARG A 176 -10.28 -3.13 -8.28
CA ARG A 176 -9.80 -2.88 -9.63
C ARG A 176 -10.21 -1.49 -10.15
N ASP A 177 -9.68 -1.08 -11.30
CA ASP A 177 -9.99 0.19 -12.00
C ASP A 177 -10.00 1.43 -11.07
N SER A 178 -8.99 1.52 -10.20
CA SER A 178 -8.92 2.55 -9.17
C SER A 178 -8.25 3.82 -9.67
N ASP A 179 -9.08 4.79 -10.05
CA ASP A 179 -8.69 6.19 -10.22
C ASP A 179 -8.81 6.98 -8.91
N ALA A 180 -8.53 8.29 -8.95
CA ALA A 180 -8.63 9.13 -7.77
C ALA A 180 -10.06 9.17 -7.19
N ALA A 181 -11.09 9.13 -8.02
CA ALA A 181 -12.48 9.10 -7.57
C ALA A 181 -12.82 7.80 -6.83
N LYS A 182 -12.39 6.65 -7.35
CA LYS A 182 -12.58 5.35 -6.68
C LYS A 182 -11.76 5.27 -5.39
N ILE A 183 -10.54 5.80 -5.36
CA ILE A 183 -9.76 5.88 -4.10
C ILE A 183 -10.53 6.71 -3.07
N ARG A 184 -11.15 7.84 -3.44
CA ARG A 184 -11.99 8.62 -2.51
C ARG A 184 -13.24 7.89 -2.03
N ARG A 185 -13.82 7.02 -2.86
CA ARG A 185 -14.89 6.11 -2.38
C ARG A 185 -14.36 5.16 -1.30
N ILE A 186 -13.17 4.58 -1.53
CA ILE A 186 -12.49 3.73 -0.53
C ILE A 186 -12.23 4.54 0.76
N VAL A 187 -11.77 5.80 0.66
CA VAL A 187 -11.61 6.71 1.81
C VAL A 187 -12.91 6.84 2.60
N ALA A 188 -14.05 7.04 1.92
CA ALA A 188 -15.35 7.16 2.56
C ALA A 188 -15.75 5.87 3.30
N VAL A 189 -15.47 4.70 2.72
CA VAL A 189 -15.68 3.39 3.38
C VAL A 189 -14.79 3.25 4.62
N PHE A 190 -13.50 3.58 4.51
CA PHE A 190 -12.57 3.52 5.65
C PHE A 190 -13.02 4.44 6.78
N LYS A 191 -13.46 5.66 6.46
CA LYS A 191 -14.03 6.60 7.43
C LYS A 191 -15.27 6.02 8.12
N ARG A 192 -16.23 5.50 7.34
CA ARG A 192 -17.45 4.87 7.86
C ARG A 192 -17.12 3.72 8.82
N VAL A 193 -16.29 2.77 8.38
CA VAL A 193 -15.89 1.61 9.19
C VAL A 193 -15.14 2.03 10.45
N ARG A 194 -14.25 3.02 10.37
CA ARG A 194 -13.55 3.58 11.54
C ARG A 194 -14.53 4.15 12.56
N GLU A 195 -15.51 4.92 12.11
CA GLU A 195 -16.54 5.54 12.95
C GLU A 195 -17.45 4.48 13.60
N GLU A 196 -17.89 3.47 12.84
CA GLU A 196 -18.63 2.31 13.37
C GLU A 196 -17.85 1.57 14.45
N MET A 197 -16.53 1.46 14.30
CA MET A 197 -15.64 0.82 15.28
C MET A 197 -15.28 1.72 16.46
N GLY A 198 -15.68 3.00 16.45
CA GLY A 198 -15.34 3.96 17.51
C GLY A 198 -13.86 4.31 17.61
N ILE A 199 -13.08 4.09 16.55
CA ILE A 199 -11.65 4.38 16.51
C ILE A 199 -11.45 5.89 16.33
N LYS A 200 -10.77 6.52 17.28
CA LYS A 200 -10.46 7.95 17.24
C LYS A 200 -9.11 8.20 16.56
N LEU A 201 -9.04 9.31 15.85
CA LEU A 201 -7.79 9.87 15.34
C LEU A 201 -7.29 11.00 16.26
N PRO A 202 -5.99 11.31 16.24
CA PRO A 202 -5.46 12.45 16.97
C PRO A 202 -6.06 13.78 16.48
N GLU A 203 -6.31 14.71 17.40
CA GLU A 203 -6.98 15.99 17.10
C GLU A 203 -6.19 16.89 16.15
N ASN A 204 -4.86 16.78 16.17
CA ASN A 204 -3.96 17.52 15.28
C ASN A 204 -3.80 16.86 13.89
N GLY A 205 -4.45 15.71 13.66
CA GLY A 205 -4.35 14.97 12.40
C GLY A 205 -3.01 14.25 12.19
N GLU A 206 -2.09 14.24 13.16
CA GLU A 206 -0.78 13.58 13.03
C GLU A 206 -0.89 12.06 13.23
N ASN A 207 -1.59 11.39 12.32
CA ASN A 207 -1.91 9.96 12.42
C ASN A 207 -1.00 9.06 11.57
N VAL A 208 -0.15 9.63 10.71
CA VAL A 208 0.90 8.88 9.99
C VAL A 208 2.13 8.81 10.87
N ARG A 209 2.56 7.60 11.20
CA ARG A 209 3.75 7.34 12.00
C ARG A 209 4.97 7.20 11.09
N PHE A 210 6.10 7.71 11.56
CA PHE A 210 7.39 7.52 10.93
C PHE A 210 8.05 6.21 11.39
N THR A 211 8.79 5.57 10.47
CA THR A 211 9.77 4.53 10.81
C THR A 211 10.93 5.12 11.62
N GLY A 212 11.79 4.27 12.19
CA GLY A 212 12.95 4.73 12.96
C GLY A 212 13.88 5.64 12.14
N LEU A 213 14.13 5.29 10.89
CA LEU A 213 14.90 6.09 9.95
C LEU A 213 14.19 7.39 9.56
N GLN A 214 12.90 7.32 9.21
CA GLN A 214 12.11 8.52 8.89
C GLN A 214 12.12 9.52 10.06
N SER A 215 11.98 9.02 11.31
CA SER A 215 12.06 9.86 12.49
C SER A 215 13.42 10.56 12.64
N ARG A 216 14.52 9.83 12.40
CA ARG A 216 15.90 10.39 12.44
C ARG A 216 16.13 11.51 11.44
N VAL A 217 15.57 11.41 10.23
CA VAL A 217 15.72 12.46 9.20
C VAL A 217 14.72 13.62 9.36
N HIS A 218 13.74 13.48 10.25
CA HIS A 218 12.76 14.50 10.61
C HIS A 218 12.95 15.02 12.05
N ASP A 219 14.21 15.20 12.47
CA ASP A 219 14.58 15.78 13.77
C ASP A 219 13.93 15.10 14.99
N GLY A 220 13.74 13.78 14.91
CA GLY A 220 13.13 12.97 15.98
C GLY A 220 11.61 13.07 16.05
N LYS A 221 10.94 13.75 15.11
CA LYS A 221 9.48 13.68 14.97
C LYS A 221 9.06 12.23 14.77
N THR A 222 7.95 11.84 15.36
CA THR A 222 7.45 10.46 15.28
C THR A 222 6.22 10.32 14.41
N HIS A 223 5.51 11.44 14.17
CA HIS A 223 4.27 11.48 13.43
C HIS A 223 4.20 12.71 12.53
N THR A 224 3.28 12.66 11.57
CA THR A 224 2.94 13.78 10.69
C THR A 224 1.49 13.69 10.27
N ASN A 225 0.91 14.84 9.91
CA ASN A 225 -0.40 14.90 9.29
C ASN A 225 -0.25 14.69 7.78
N PRO A 226 -0.83 13.62 7.21
CA PRO A 226 -0.70 13.33 5.78
C PRO A 226 -1.30 14.43 4.89
N LEU A 227 -2.17 15.29 5.41
CA LEU A 227 -2.82 16.37 4.66
C LEU A 227 -2.03 17.69 4.69
N ASP A 228 -1.01 17.82 5.55
CA ASP A 228 -0.16 19.00 5.59
C ASP A 228 0.80 19.08 4.39
N PHE A 229 1.00 17.95 3.70
CA PHE A 229 1.81 17.88 2.50
C PHE A 229 1.06 18.51 1.32
N GLY A 230 1.28 19.81 1.12
CA GLY A 230 0.90 20.49 -0.11
C GLY A 230 1.72 19.99 -1.28
N LEU A 231 1.12 19.21 -2.19
CA LEU A 231 1.73 18.96 -3.49
C LEU A 231 1.85 20.31 -4.21
N SER A 232 3.07 20.71 -4.55
CA SER A 232 3.29 21.92 -5.31
C SER A 232 2.48 21.86 -6.61
N VAL A 233 1.71 22.92 -6.87
CA VAL A 233 0.86 23.02 -8.08
C VAL A 233 1.73 23.07 -9.34
N ASP A 234 3.00 23.44 -9.19
CA ASP A 234 4.02 23.38 -10.23
C ASP A 234 4.75 22.02 -10.21
N PRO A 235 4.62 21.19 -11.27
CA PRO A 235 5.42 19.97 -11.44
C PRO A 235 6.92 20.25 -11.48
N ALA A 236 7.34 21.48 -11.81
CA ALA A 236 8.75 21.87 -11.89
C ALA A 236 9.40 22.13 -10.53
N SER A 237 8.64 22.42 -9.47
CA SER A 237 9.22 22.67 -8.13
C SER A 237 9.63 21.42 -7.37
N GLY A 238 9.30 20.22 -7.88
CA GLY A 238 9.73 18.92 -7.33
C GLY A 238 10.72 18.16 -8.21
N ASN A 239 11.26 18.79 -9.26
CA ASN A 239 12.19 18.13 -10.16
C ASN A 239 13.61 18.05 -9.56
N ALA A 240 14.46 17.21 -10.13
CA ALA A 240 15.84 17.03 -9.70
C ALA A 240 16.60 18.37 -9.59
N ALA A 241 16.31 19.33 -10.48
CA ALA A 241 16.93 20.65 -10.48
C ALA A 241 16.52 21.51 -9.27
N ALA A 242 15.29 21.38 -8.78
CA ALA A 242 14.83 22.04 -7.55
C ALA A 242 15.61 21.58 -6.31
N PHE A 243 16.16 20.37 -6.34
CA PHE A 243 17.05 19.82 -5.30
C PHE A 243 18.54 19.96 -5.64
N GLY A 244 18.89 20.82 -6.61
CA GLY A 244 20.28 21.09 -7.00
C GLY A 244 20.95 20.01 -7.87
N HIS A 245 20.19 19.01 -8.34
CA HIS A 245 20.72 18.01 -9.27
C HIS A 245 20.59 18.51 -10.71
N LYS A 246 21.74 18.63 -11.40
CA LYS A 246 21.80 18.99 -12.82
C LYS A 246 21.77 17.74 -13.68
N ALA A 247 21.30 17.86 -14.92
CA ALA A 247 21.34 16.77 -15.90
C ALA A 247 22.77 16.23 -16.12
N GLU A 248 23.79 17.08 -15.95
CA GLU A 248 25.20 16.70 -15.97
C GLU A 248 25.57 15.70 -14.86
N HIS A 249 24.93 15.77 -13.69
CA HIS A 249 25.15 14.83 -12.58
C HIS A 249 24.61 13.42 -12.87
N MET A 250 23.79 13.28 -13.92
CA MET A 250 23.17 12.02 -14.35
C MET A 250 23.89 11.41 -15.57
N GLN A 251 24.95 12.04 -16.07
CA GLN A 251 25.81 11.43 -17.06
C GLN A 251 26.62 10.33 -16.37
N LYS A 252 26.43 9.09 -16.83
CA LYS A 252 27.13 7.90 -16.32
C LYS A 252 28.63 8.15 -16.24
N GLU A 253 29.26 7.58 -15.20
CA GLU A 253 30.68 7.23 -15.29
C GLU A 253 30.89 6.38 -16.54
N ALA A 254 31.81 6.82 -17.39
CA ALA A 254 32.19 6.16 -18.65
C ALA A 254 32.84 4.81 -18.39
#